data_AF-A0A1S9PGS2-F1
#
_entry.id   AF-A0A1S9PGS2-F1
#
_cell.length_a   1.000
_cell.length_b   1.000
_cell.length_c   1.000
_cell.angle_alpha   90.00
_cell.angle_beta   90.00
_cell.angle_gamma   90.00
#
_symmetry.space_group_name_H-M   'P 1'
#
loop_
_entity.id
_entity.type
_entity.pdbx_description
1 polymer ?
#
loop_
_entity_poly.entity_id
_entity_poly.type
_entity_poly.pdbx_seq_one_letter_code
_entity_poly.pdbx_strand_id
1 'polypeptide(L)'
;MQPLYRQLIFGAITLICIISTCNKCQKQKNRQREQERWNPNTEQQMYDIFYEQSAALGADAAARDRYAACCLSNMKVLFPNGLRDFNGDMPDSVKIAVMKMGAACAKDFRNSVNKWEPEIVNQLKLTFYSYPEVKLLKDTVKAEYVDCLALKVIAQFPNGVAKGDEKAFRDCVVSARKECMKLLANKYEKLRKTKVPPLPATADTVAR
;
A
#
# COMPACT_ATOMS: atom_id res chain seq x y z
N MET A 1 -63.89 25.53 48.27
CA MET A 1 -63.44 24.87 47.03
C MET A 1 -63.49 23.38 47.24
N GLN A 2 -64.22 22.66 46.39
CA GLN A 2 -64.54 21.23 46.59
C GLN A 2 -63.28 20.35 46.51
N PRO A 3 -63.16 19.31 47.36
CA PRO A 3 -61.99 18.42 47.41
C PRO A 3 -61.67 17.74 46.07
N LEU A 4 -62.68 17.59 45.20
CA LEU A 4 -62.54 17.11 43.83
C LEU A 4 -61.62 17.99 42.96
N TYR A 5 -61.64 19.30 43.16
CA TYR A 5 -60.86 20.24 42.34
C TYR A 5 -59.36 20.17 42.67
N ARG A 6 -59.02 19.93 43.95
CA ARG A 6 -57.63 19.72 44.37
C ARG A 6 -57.06 18.42 43.80
N GLN A 7 -57.83 17.33 43.81
CA GLN A 7 -57.41 16.04 43.24
C GLN A 7 -57.14 16.14 41.73
N LEU A 8 -58.00 16.86 40.99
CA LEU A 8 -57.81 17.11 39.56
C LEU A 8 -56.57 17.95 39.25
N ILE A 9 -56.29 18.99 40.05
CA ILE A 9 -55.09 19.83 39.87
C ILE A 9 -53.82 19.02 40.14
N PHE A 10 -53.77 18.24 41.23
CA PHE A 10 -52.60 17.41 41.52
C PHE A 10 -52.37 16.33 40.47
N GLY A 11 -53.44 15.72 39.93
CA GLY A 11 -53.35 14.78 38.82
C GLY A 11 -52.85 15.40 37.52
N ALA A 12 -53.29 16.63 37.19
CA ALA A 12 -52.82 17.35 36.01
C ALA A 12 -51.33 17.73 36.12
N ILE A 13 -50.89 18.19 37.30
CA ILE A 13 -49.48 18.58 37.53
C ILE A 13 -48.55 17.37 37.42
N THR A 14 -48.90 16.22 37.99
CA THR A 14 -48.08 15.00 37.87
C THR A 14 -48.00 14.50 36.43
N LEU A 15 -49.09 14.57 35.66
CA LEU A 15 -49.09 14.19 34.25
C LEU A 15 -48.19 15.11 33.40
N ILE A 16 -48.24 16.42 33.62
CA ILE A 16 -47.38 17.40 32.94
C ILE A 16 -45.90 17.17 33.28
N CYS A 17 -45.58 16.85 34.54
CA CYS A 17 -44.23 16.51 34.95
C CYS A 17 -43.71 15.28 34.19
N ILE A 18 -44.50 14.20 34.12
CA ILE A 18 -44.13 12.95 33.42
C ILE A 18 -43.91 13.18 31.92
N ILE A 19 -44.80 13.93 31.25
CA ILE A 19 -44.66 14.25 29.82
C ILE A 19 -43.37 15.05 29.57
N SER A 20 -43.03 15.99 30.47
CA SER A 20 -41.84 16.82 30.38
C SER A 20 -40.54 16.02 30.55
N THR A 21 -40.49 15.05 31.46
CA THR A 21 -39.34 14.15 31.61
C THR A 21 -39.19 13.20 30.42
N CYS A 22 -40.29 12.66 29.90
CA CYS A 22 -40.27 11.82 28.71
C CYS A 22 -39.73 12.56 27.47
N ASN A 23 -40.16 13.81 27.24
CA ASN A 23 -39.69 14.62 26.11
C ASN A 23 -38.18 14.92 26.18
N LYS A 24 -37.65 15.20 27.36
CA LYS A 24 -36.20 15.41 27.55
C LYS A 24 -35.40 14.14 27.31
N CYS A 25 -35.86 12.99 27.83
CA CYS A 25 -35.23 11.69 27.60
C CYS A 25 -35.23 11.31 26.11
N GLN A 26 -36.33 11.57 25.40
CA GLN A 26 -36.44 11.28 23.97
C GLN A 26 -35.51 12.16 23.12
N LYS A 27 -35.38 13.45 23.49
CA LYS A 27 -34.43 14.38 22.84
C LYS A 27 -32.97 13.98 23.09
N GLN A 28 -32.64 13.47 24.27
CA GLN A 28 -31.31 12.93 24.59
C GLN A 28 -31.01 11.64 23.82
N LYS A 29 -31.97 10.71 23.74
CA LYS A 29 -31.85 9.49 22.93
C LYS A 29 -31.65 9.79 21.44
N ASN A 30 -32.34 10.80 20.91
CA ASN A 30 -32.18 11.21 19.52
C ASN A 30 -30.80 11.83 19.27
N ARG A 31 -30.28 12.65 20.18
CA ARG A 31 -28.90 13.19 20.10
C ARG A 31 -27.82 12.10 20.20
N GLN A 32 -28.01 11.10 21.07
CA GLN A 32 -27.12 9.94 21.14
C GLN A 32 -27.19 9.10 19.85
N ARG A 33 -28.39 8.90 19.28
CA ARG A 33 -28.57 8.20 18.00
C ARG A 33 -27.97 8.96 16.80
N GLU A 34 -27.95 10.29 16.84
CA GLU A 34 -27.28 11.13 15.84
C GLU A 34 -25.76 11.06 15.96
N GLN A 35 -25.22 10.99 17.18
CA GLN A 35 -23.79 10.73 17.41
C GLN A 35 -23.37 9.30 17.03
N GLU A 36 -24.28 8.33 17.16
CA GLU A 36 -24.06 6.96 16.72
C GLU A 36 -24.17 6.81 15.19
N ARG A 37 -24.74 7.75 14.43
CA ARG A 37 -24.84 7.60 12.97
C ARG A 37 -23.74 8.35 12.23
N TRP A 38 -23.45 7.89 11.01
CA TRP A 38 -22.62 8.65 10.08
C TRP A 38 -23.20 10.05 9.90
N ASN A 39 -22.40 11.05 10.23
CA ASN A 39 -22.71 12.45 10.02
C ASN A 39 -21.68 13.05 9.04
N PRO A 40 -22.00 14.15 8.35
CA PRO A 40 -21.13 14.71 7.32
C PRO A 40 -19.70 15.04 7.80
N ASN A 41 -19.56 15.46 9.07
CA ASN A 41 -18.26 15.81 9.62
C ASN A 41 -17.38 14.56 9.82
N THR A 42 -17.93 13.50 10.39
CA THR A 42 -17.22 12.22 10.56
C THR A 42 -16.94 11.54 9.22
N GLU A 43 -17.87 11.62 8.26
CA GLU A 43 -17.65 11.12 6.91
C GLU A 43 -16.47 11.84 6.24
N GLN A 44 -16.44 13.17 6.31
CA GLN A 44 -15.33 13.97 5.76
C GLN A 44 -14.00 13.66 6.44
N GLN A 45 -13.97 13.58 7.77
CA GLN A 45 -12.75 13.24 8.50
C GLN A 45 -12.19 11.87 8.11
N MET A 46 -13.06 10.85 7.99
CA MET A 46 -12.63 9.53 7.54
C MET A 46 -12.17 9.54 6.09
N TYR A 47 -12.87 10.27 5.22
CA TYR A 47 -12.46 10.48 3.84
C TYR A 47 -11.05 11.07 3.77
N ASP A 48 -10.80 12.17 4.48
CA ASP A 48 -9.51 12.86 4.49
C ASP A 48 -8.39 11.95 5.03
N ILE A 49 -8.67 11.16 6.08
CA ILE A 49 -7.72 10.16 6.59
C ILE A 49 -7.35 9.14 5.52
N PHE A 50 -8.34 8.56 4.82
CA PHE A 50 -8.08 7.60 3.75
C PHE A 50 -7.37 8.24 2.55
N TYR A 51 -7.72 9.49 2.22
CA TYR A 51 -7.11 10.27 1.16
C TYR A 51 -5.63 10.57 1.46
N GLU A 52 -5.28 10.90 2.69
CA GLU A 52 -3.88 11.09 3.11
C GLU A 52 -3.11 9.77 3.21
N GLN A 53 -3.72 8.71 3.74
CA GLN A 53 -3.08 7.39 3.79
C GLN A 53 -2.75 6.83 2.40
N SER A 54 -3.59 7.09 1.40
CA SER A 54 -3.31 6.68 0.03
C SER A 54 -2.17 7.47 -0.63
N ALA A 55 -1.81 8.64 -0.12
CA ALA A 55 -0.60 9.35 -0.56
C ALA A 55 0.66 8.54 -0.24
N ALA A 56 0.70 7.89 0.93
CA ALA A 56 1.81 7.00 1.31
C ALA A 56 1.90 5.74 0.42
N LEU A 57 0.84 5.44 -0.35
CA LEU A 57 0.81 4.36 -1.35
C LEU A 57 1.26 4.84 -2.75
N GLY A 58 1.68 6.11 -2.89
CA GLY A 58 2.13 6.68 -4.16
C GLY A 58 1.00 6.96 -5.16
N ALA A 59 -0.24 7.05 -4.69
CA ALA A 59 -1.41 7.32 -5.53
C ALA A 59 -1.48 8.79 -5.98
N ASP A 60 -1.89 9.03 -7.23
CA ASP A 60 -2.21 10.37 -7.72
C ASP A 60 -3.55 10.88 -7.14
N ALA A 61 -3.88 12.17 -7.30
CA ALA A 61 -5.07 12.75 -6.68
C ALA A 61 -6.38 12.01 -7.06
N ALA A 62 -6.55 11.65 -8.33
CA ALA A 62 -7.74 10.95 -8.79
C ALA A 62 -7.84 9.53 -8.23
N ALA A 63 -6.71 8.84 -8.07
CA ALA A 63 -6.65 7.56 -7.42
C ALA A 63 -6.93 7.71 -5.92
N ARG A 64 -6.31 8.67 -5.24
CA ARG A 64 -6.56 8.95 -3.81
C ARG A 64 -8.04 9.18 -3.52
N ASP A 65 -8.74 9.91 -4.39
CA ASP A 65 -10.19 10.11 -4.28
C ASP A 65 -10.98 8.80 -4.37
N ARG A 66 -10.64 7.94 -5.34
CA ARG A 66 -11.27 6.61 -5.48
C ARG A 66 -10.98 5.72 -4.27
N TYR A 67 -9.78 5.80 -3.69
CA TYR A 67 -9.39 5.04 -2.50
C TYR A 67 -10.28 5.44 -1.33
N ALA A 68 -10.32 6.74 -1.07
CA ALA A 68 -11.03 7.33 0.04
C ALA A 68 -12.53 7.05 -0.05
N ALA A 69 -13.12 7.21 -1.24
CA ALA A 69 -14.51 6.89 -1.50
C ALA A 69 -14.82 5.40 -1.29
N CYS A 70 -13.97 4.49 -1.80
CA CYS A 70 -14.14 3.04 -1.63
C CYS A 70 -14.06 2.64 -0.15
N CYS A 71 -13.03 3.11 0.56
CA CYS A 71 -12.82 2.82 1.97
C CYS A 71 -13.97 3.37 2.82
N LEU A 72 -14.41 4.60 2.57
CA LEU A 72 -15.55 5.19 3.28
C LEU A 72 -16.84 4.39 3.03
N SER A 73 -17.13 4.03 1.78
CA SER A 73 -18.31 3.24 1.43
C SER A 73 -18.33 1.88 2.15
N ASN A 74 -17.21 1.16 2.12
CA ASN A 74 -17.09 -0.14 2.79
C ASN A 74 -17.12 -0.01 4.32
N MET A 75 -16.56 1.06 4.87
CA MET A 75 -16.60 1.32 6.31
C MET A 75 -18.03 1.58 6.79
N LYS A 76 -18.85 2.27 5.98
CA LYS A 76 -20.28 2.46 6.27
C LYS A 76 -21.06 1.15 6.28
N VAL A 77 -20.68 0.18 5.44
CA VAL A 77 -21.28 -1.15 5.42
C VAL A 77 -20.89 -1.96 6.66
N LEU A 78 -19.62 -1.90 7.07
CA LEU A 78 -19.13 -2.61 8.25
C LEU A 78 -19.66 -2.00 9.56
N PHE A 79 -19.85 -0.69 9.58
CA PHE A 79 -20.29 0.08 10.74
C PHE A 79 -21.55 0.89 10.38
N PRO A 80 -22.72 0.24 10.16
CA PRO A 80 -23.93 0.93 9.70
C PRO A 80 -24.47 1.91 10.74
N ASN A 81 -24.17 1.67 12.01
CA ASN A 81 -24.46 2.56 13.15
C ASN A 81 -23.20 3.32 13.57
N GLY A 82 -22.44 3.85 12.60
CA GLY A 82 -21.29 4.73 12.83
C GLY A 82 -20.17 4.11 13.67
N LEU A 83 -19.23 4.96 14.07
CA LEU A 83 -18.04 4.56 14.83
C LEU A 83 -18.21 5.05 16.27
N ARG A 84 -18.48 4.13 17.20
CA ARG A 84 -18.44 4.45 18.64
C ARG A 84 -16.99 4.66 19.06
N ASP A 85 -16.69 5.87 19.54
CA ASP A 85 -15.42 6.28 20.15
C ASP A 85 -14.18 6.08 19.28
N PHE A 86 -13.94 7.03 18.37
CA PHE A 86 -12.65 7.18 17.67
C PHE A 86 -11.59 7.85 18.56
N ASN A 87 -11.45 7.40 19.81
CA ASN A 87 -10.47 7.93 20.77
C ASN A 87 -9.11 7.21 20.68
N GLY A 88 -8.76 6.68 19.51
CA GLY A 88 -7.42 6.13 19.21
C GLY A 88 -7.29 4.61 19.31
N ASP A 89 -8.08 3.94 20.15
CA ASP A 89 -7.99 2.48 20.33
C ASP A 89 -9.16 1.74 19.68
N MET A 90 -9.04 1.50 18.37
CA MET A 90 -9.90 0.53 17.70
C MET A 90 -9.62 -0.89 18.21
N PRO A 91 -10.67 -1.71 18.45
CA PRO A 91 -10.51 -3.14 18.69
C PRO A 91 -9.75 -3.81 17.53
N ASP A 92 -8.95 -4.82 17.82
CA ASP A 92 -8.15 -5.50 16.79
C ASP A 92 -9.00 -6.12 15.67
N SER A 93 -10.21 -6.58 15.98
CA SER A 93 -11.17 -7.06 14.99
C SER A 93 -11.57 -5.97 13.99
N VAL A 94 -11.73 -4.74 14.45
CA VAL A 94 -12.03 -3.56 13.62
C VAL A 94 -10.79 -3.18 12.80
N LYS A 95 -9.61 -3.16 13.40
CA LYS A 95 -8.34 -2.90 12.68
C LYS A 95 -8.14 -3.90 11.55
N ILE A 96 -8.33 -5.20 11.80
CA ILE A 96 -8.22 -6.25 10.78
C ILE A 96 -9.25 -6.06 9.66
N ALA A 97 -10.49 -5.71 10.00
CA ALA A 97 -11.53 -5.44 9.00
C ALA A 97 -11.17 -4.22 8.13
N VAL A 98 -10.68 -3.13 8.73
CA VAL A 98 -10.22 -1.93 8.04
C VAL A 98 -8.99 -2.23 7.16
N MET A 99 -8.03 -3.04 7.62
CA MET A 99 -6.87 -3.45 6.83
C MET A 99 -7.27 -4.30 5.61
N LYS A 100 -8.19 -5.26 5.78
CA LYS A 100 -8.73 -6.06 4.67
C LYS A 100 -9.49 -5.21 3.66
N MET A 101 -10.26 -4.24 4.15
CA MET A 101 -10.97 -3.26 3.33
C MET A 101 -10.00 -2.39 2.54
N GLY A 102 -8.98 -1.83 3.19
CA GLY A 102 -7.94 -1.04 2.53
C GLY A 102 -7.24 -1.85 1.44
N ALA A 103 -6.94 -3.13 1.68
CA ALA A 103 -6.38 -4.02 0.67
C ALA A 103 -7.32 -4.29 -0.52
N ALA A 104 -8.64 -4.36 -0.28
CA ALA A 104 -9.63 -4.55 -1.34
C ALA A 104 -9.80 -3.28 -2.18
N CYS A 105 -9.90 -2.11 -1.54
CA CYS A 105 -9.94 -0.82 -2.22
C CYS A 105 -8.62 -0.51 -2.93
N ALA A 106 -7.49 -0.98 -2.39
CA ALA A 106 -6.18 -0.88 -3.02
C ALA A 106 -6.01 -1.77 -4.27
N LYS A 107 -6.93 -2.70 -4.58
CA LYS A 107 -6.77 -3.57 -5.76
C LYS A 107 -6.75 -2.78 -7.07
N ASP A 108 -7.53 -1.71 -7.15
CA ASP A 108 -7.53 -0.83 -8.33
C ASP A 108 -6.25 0.02 -8.44
N PHE A 109 -5.52 0.19 -7.32
CA PHE A 109 -4.23 0.88 -7.22
C PHE A 109 -3.07 -0.01 -7.62
N ARG A 110 -3.13 -1.30 -7.29
CA ARG A 110 -2.08 -2.25 -7.65
C ARG A 110 -1.93 -2.40 -9.17
N ASN A 111 -3.00 -2.13 -9.91
CA ASN A 111 -2.97 -2.10 -11.37
C ASN A 111 -2.51 -0.74 -11.95
N SER A 112 -2.35 0.30 -11.13
CA SER A 112 -1.82 1.62 -11.55
C SER A 112 -0.43 1.95 -10.96
N VAL A 113 0.12 1.12 -10.07
CA VAL A 113 1.42 1.34 -9.39
C VAL A 113 2.42 0.19 -9.63
N ASN A 114 2.36 -0.46 -10.79
CA ASN A 114 3.47 -1.27 -11.30
C ASN A 114 3.91 -0.70 -12.65
N LYS A 115 4.77 0.34 -12.65
CA LYS A 115 5.31 0.89 -13.91
C LYS A 115 6.29 -0.06 -14.61
N TRP A 116 6.68 -1.15 -13.96
CA TRP A 116 7.50 -2.23 -14.52
C TRP A 116 6.67 -3.51 -14.70
N GLU A 117 5.60 -3.41 -15.49
CA GLU A 117 4.87 -4.60 -15.95
C GLU A 117 5.82 -5.56 -16.68
N PRO A 118 5.58 -6.89 -16.63
CA PRO A 118 6.42 -7.87 -17.30
C PRO A 118 6.69 -7.53 -18.77
N GLU A 119 5.71 -6.99 -19.47
CA GLU A 119 5.77 -6.54 -20.86
C GLU A 119 6.76 -5.37 -21.03
N ILE A 120 6.69 -4.37 -20.16
CA ILE A 120 7.59 -3.19 -20.16
C ILE A 120 9.02 -3.63 -19.82
N VAL A 121 9.18 -4.50 -18.83
CA VAL A 121 10.48 -5.08 -18.48
C VAL A 121 11.03 -5.89 -19.64
N ASN A 122 10.20 -6.66 -20.34
CA ASN A 122 10.62 -7.42 -21.52
C ASN A 122 11.04 -6.49 -22.66
N GLN A 123 10.32 -5.40 -22.93
CA GLN A 123 10.72 -4.39 -23.92
C GLN A 123 12.04 -3.70 -23.54
N LEU A 124 12.23 -3.39 -22.25
CA LEU A 124 13.48 -2.86 -21.74
C LEU A 124 14.63 -3.86 -21.96
N LYS A 125 14.41 -5.14 -21.65
CA LYS A 125 15.39 -6.21 -21.88
C LYS A 125 15.72 -6.36 -23.36
N LEU A 126 14.74 -6.34 -24.25
CA LEU A 126 14.94 -6.34 -25.70
C LEU A 126 15.80 -5.17 -26.16
N THR A 127 15.57 -3.99 -25.58
CA THR A 127 16.41 -2.81 -25.82
C THR A 127 17.85 -3.07 -25.36
N PHE A 128 18.07 -3.69 -24.21
CA PHE A 128 19.42 -4.04 -23.74
C PHE A 128 20.10 -5.11 -24.59
N TYR A 129 19.36 -6.08 -25.13
CA TYR A 129 19.90 -7.06 -26.09
C TYR A 129 20.44 -6.41 -27.37
N SER A 130 19.97 -5.20 -27.71
CA SER A 130 20.48 -4.47 -28.87
C SER A 130 21.89 -3.86 -28.67
N TYR A 131 22.36 -3.76 -27.42
CA TYR A 131 23.64 -3.11 -27.10
C TYR A 131 24.84 -3.89 -27.69
N PRO A 132 25.85 -3.17 -28.21
CA PRO A 132 26.94 -3.78 -28.97
C PRO A 132 27.76 -4.77 -28.14
N GLU A 133 28.00 -4.49 -26.86
CA GLU A 133 28.74 -5.39 -25.98
C GLU A 133 28.00 -6.69 -25.71
N VAL A 134 26.65 -6.70 -25.74
CA VAL A 134 25.85 -7.89 -25.47
C VAL A 134 25.99 -8.90 -26.61
N LYS A 135 26.19 -8.42 -27.84
CA LYS A 135 26.43 -9.27 -29.02
C LYS A 135 27.71 -10.09 -28.91
N LEU A 136 28.69 -9.63 -28.12
CA LEU A 136 29.98 -10.29 -27.90
C LEU A 136 29.93 -11.35 -26.79
N LEU A 137 28.86 -11.37 -25.99
CA LEU A 137 28.70 -12.32 -24.89
C LEU A 137 28.20 -13.67 -25.41
N LYS A 138 28.42 -14.75 -24.64
CA LYS A 138 27.77 -16.05 -24.88
C LYS A 138 26.30 -15.99 -24.46
N ASP A 139 25.42 -16.77 -25.08
CA ASP A 139 23.96 -16.67 -24.84
C ASP A 139 23.56 -16.84 -23.37
N THR A 140 24.21 -17.74 -22.64
CA THR A 140 24.00 -17.90 -21.19
C THR A 140 24.42 -16.67 -20.37
N VAL A 141 25.44 -15.93 -20.84
CA VAL A 141 25.93 -14.69 -20.21
C VAL A 141 25.06 -13.50 -20.61
N LYS A 142 24.52 -13.49 -21.84
CA LYS A 142 23.65 -12.42 -22.35
C LYS A 142 22.42 -12.24 -21.47
N ALA A 143 21.72 -13.35 -21.17
CA ALA A 143 20.52 -13.32 -20.34
C ALA A 143 20.83 -12.78 -18.94
N GLU A 144 21.86 -13.31 -18.28
CA GLU A 144 22.28 -12.84 -16.94
C GLU A 144 22.68 -11.36 -16.93
N TYR A 145 23.37 -10.90 -17.98
CA TYR A 145 23.77 -9.50 -18.10
C TYR A 145 22.56 -8.57 -18.27
N VAL A 146 21.64 -8.92 -19.17
CA VAL A 146 20.43 -8.15 -19.45
C VAL A 146 19.51 -8.12 -18.23
N ASP A 147 19.40 -9.23 -17.50
CA ASP A 147 18.65 -9.28 -16.24
C ASP A 147 19.28 -8.39 -15.16
N CYS A 148 20.61 -8.39 -15.05
CA CYS A 148 21.32 -7.49 -14.13
C CYS A 148 21.05 -6.02 -14.46
N LEU A 149 21.09 -5.64 -15.73
CA LEU A 149 20.78 -4.27 -16.18
C LEU A 149 19.34 -3.88 -15.82
N ALA A 150 18.37 -4.73 -16.14
CA ALA A 150 16.97 -4.50 -15.82
C ALA A 150 16.76 -4.32 -14.32
N LEU A 151 17.36 -5.20 -13.49
CA LEU A 151 17.28 -5.09 -12.03
C LEU A 151 17.86 -3.77 -11.51
N LYS A 152 19.02 -3.33 -12.03
CA LYS A 152 19.64 -2.06 -11.63
C LYS A 152 18.78 -0.85 -11.97
N VAL A 153 18.21 -0.84 -13.17
CA VAL A 153 17.31 0.23 -13.62
C VAL A 153 16.02 0.24 -12.80
N ILE A 154 15.41 -0.92 -12.58
CA ILE A 154 14.19 -1.05 -11.76
C ILE A 154 14.46 -0.60 -10.32
N ALA A 155 15.60 -0.99 -9.74
CA ALA A 155 15.98 -0.58 -8.39
C ALA A 155 16.20 0.95 -8.28
N GLN A 156 16.76 1.59 -9.31
CA GLN A 156 16.98 3.04 -9.32
C GLN A 156 15.68 3.82 -9.58
N PHE A 157 14.76 3.24 -10.36
CA PHE A 157 13.48 3.84 -10.74
C PHE A 157 12.31 2.95 -10.33
N PRO A 158 12.05 2.73 -9.02
CA PRO A 158 11.06 1.75 -8.56
C PRO A 158 9.65 2.05 -9.08
N ASN A 159 9.37 3.31 -9.36
CA ASN A 159 8.09 3.80 -9.87
C ASN A 159 8.14 4.11 -11.37
N GLY A 160 9.03 3.47 -12.14
CA GLY A 160 9.25 3.74 -13.55
C GLY A 160 9.96 5.07 -13.83
N VAL A 161 10.22 5.35 -15.10
CA VAL A 161 10.94 6.56 -15.55
C VAL A 161 9.93 7.68 -15.79
N ALA A 162 10.06 8.81 -15.09
CA ALA A 162 9.18 9.96 -15.30
C ALA A 162 9.68 10.84 -16.46
N LYS A 163 8.79 11.67 -16.99
CA LYS A 163 9.12 12.66 -18.01
C LYS A 163 10.09 13.70 -17.41
N GLY A 164 11.22 13.94 -18.06
CA GLY A 164 12.31 14.79 -17.54
C GLY A 164 13.47 14.04 -16.88
N ASP A 165 13.30 12.74 -16.58
CA ASP A 165 14.37 11.90 -16.02
C ASP A 165 15.27 11.28 -17.08
N GLU A 166 15.18 11.68 -18.35
CA GLU A 166 15.85 11.00 -19.46
C GLU A 166 17.37 11.01 -19.28
N LYS A 167 17.92 12.08 -18.69
CA LYS A 167 19.35 12.16 -18.36
C LYS A 167 19.71 11.20 -17.23
N ALA A 168 18.96 11.22 -16.12
CA ALA A 168 19.19 10.35 -14.98
C ALA A 168 19.06 8.86 -15.37
N PHE A 169 18.09 8.53 -16.22
CA PHE A 169 17.91 7.20 -16.77
C PHE A 169 19.12 6.76 -17.60
N ARG A 170 19.59 7.60 -18.52
CA ARG A 170 20.80 7.30 -19.32
C ARG A 170 22.03 7.11 -18.43
N ASP A 171 22.22 7.97 -17.44
CA ASP A 171 23.36 7.90 -16.52
C ASP A 171 23.31 6.60 -15.69
N CYS A 172 22.12 6.23 -15.20
CA CYS A 172 21.88 4.95 -14.52
C CYS A 172 22.23 3.76 -15.41
N VAL A 173 21.76 3.72 -16.66
CA VAL A 173 22.07 2.65 -17.61
C VAL A 173 23.57 2.55 -17.86
N VAL A 174 24.28 3.68 -18.04
CA VAL A 174 25.73 3.70 -18.23
C VAL A 174 26.46 3.16 -17.00
N SER A 175 26.03 3.51 -15.79
CA SER A 175 26.61 2.95 -14.55
C SER A 175 26.34 1.45 -14.43
N ALA A 176 25.08 1.03 -14.65
CA ALA A 176 24.65 -0.35 -14.58
C ALA A 176 25.43 -1.24 -15.56
N ARG A 177 25.71 -0.75 -16.78
CA ARG A 177 26.53 -1.47 -17.77
C ARG A 177 27.91 -1.83 -17.25
N LYS A 178 28.59 -0.88 -16.59
CA LYS A 178 29.93 -1.11 -16.00
C LYS A 178 29.86 -2.06 -14.81
N GLU A 179 28.92 -1.85 -13.91
CA GLU A 179 28.76 -2.67 -12.70
C GLU A 179 28.39 -4.12 -13.01
N CYS A 180 27.42 -4.34 -13.89
CA CYS A 180 26.97 -5.68 -14.27
C CYS A 180 28.06 -6.46 -15.00
N MET A 181 28.85 -5.81 -15.86
CA MET A 181 30.01 -6.46 -16.50
C MET A 181 31.05 -6.89 -15.46
N LYS A 182 31.36 -6.03 -14.48
CA LYS A 182 32.29 -6.36 -13.39
C LYS A 182 31.79 -7.53 -12.55
N LEU A 183 30.49 -7.56 -12.24
CA LEU A 183 29.88 -8.62 -11.45
C LEU A 183 29.96 -9.97 -12.17
N LEU A 184 29.66 -10.00 -13.46
CA LEU A 184 29.78 -11.21 -14.27
C LEU A 184 31.24 -11.65 -14.40
N ALA A 185 32.17 -10.74 -14.68
CA ALA A 185 33.59 -11.07 -14.77
C ALA A 185 34.10 -11.74 -13.47
N ASN A 186 33.75 -11.17 -12.31
CA ASN A 186 34.08 -11.74 -11.01
C ASN A 186 33.45 -13.13 -10.78
N LYS A 187 32.19 -13.33 -11.20
CA LYS A 187 31.50 -14.62 -11.10
C LYS A 187 32.22 -15.69 -11.93
N TYR A 188 32.58 -15.39 -13.17
CA TYR A 188 33.28 -16.34 -14.06
C TYR A 188 34.72 -16.62 -13.63
N GLU A 189 35.43 -15.63 -13.08
CA GLU A 189 36.78 -15.84 -12.53
C GLU A 189 36.75 -16.78 -11.32
N LYS A 190 35.78 -16.59 -10.41
CA LYS A 190 35.57 -17.48 -9.25
C LYS A 190 35.26 -18.91 -9.67
N LEU A 191 34.42 -19.10 -10.69
CA LEU A 191 34.09 -20.42 -11.24
C LEU A 191 35.29 -21.08 -11.93
N ARG A 192 36.16 -20.30 -12.57
CA ARG A 192 37.41 -20.83 -13.16
C ARG A 192 38.36 -21.34 -12.09
N LYS A 193 38.49 -20.62 -10.98
CA LYS A 193 39.34 -21.02 -9.84
C LYS A 193 38.83 -22.27 -9.11
N THR A 194 37.52 -22.51 -9.11
CA THR A 194 36.92 -23.70 -8.45
C THR A 194 36.86 -24.95 -9.33
N LYS A 195 36.93 -24.81 -10.66
CA LYS A 195 36.90 -25.95 -11.61
C LYS A 195 38.26 -26.56 -11.92
N VAL A 196 39.37 -25.98 -11.46
CA VAL A 196 40.69 -26.61 -11.55
C VAL A 196 40.90 -27.41 -10.26
N PRO A 197 40.71 -28.74 -10.26
CA PRO A 197 41.14 -29.54 -9.11
C PRO A 197 42.65 -29.30 -8.90
N PRO A 198 43.13 -29.21 -7.66
CA PRO A 198 44.57 -29.13 -7.41
C PRO A 198 45.23 -30.31 -8.11
N LEU A 199 46.25 -30.04 -8.93
CA LEU A 199 47.12 -31.07 -9.48
C LEU A 199 47.55 -31.95 -8.30
N PRO A 200 47.35 -33.28 -8.35
CA PRO A 200 47.76 -34.15 -7.27
C PRO A 200 49.25 -33.90 -7.03
N ALA A 201 49.61 -33.61 -5.78
CA ALA A 201 50.98 -33.43 -5.38
C ALA A 201 51.77 -34.63 -5.89
N THR A 202 52.76 -34.37 -6.75
CA THR A 202 53.72 -35.38 -7.18
C THR A 202 54.34 -35.93 -5.92
N ALA A 203 54.00 -37.19 -5.59
CA ALA A 203 54.62 -37.91 -4.51
C ALA A 203 56.10 -38.07 -4.88
N ASP A 204 56.96 -37.28 -4.22
CA ASP A 204 58.39 -37.49 -4.24
C ASP A 204 58.66 -38.93 -3.81
N THR A 205 59.05 -39.72 -4.79
CA THR A 205 59.46 -41.10 -4.60
C THR A 205 60.81 -41.06 -3.91
N VAL A 206 60.81 -41.11 -2.58
CA VAL A 206 62.00 -41.45 -1.79
C VAL A 206 62.28 -42.93 -2.04
N ALA A 207 63.07 -43.21 -3.07
CA ALA A 207 63.77 -44.48 -3.22
C ALA A 207 65.15 -44.35 -2.56
N ARG A 208 65.40 -45.34 -1.70
CA ARG A 208 66.58 -45.62 -0.88
C ARG A 208 67.93 -45.40 -1.54
#